data_AF-A0A7C1SNF5-F1
#
_entry.id   AF-A0A7C1SNF5-F1
#
_cell.length_a   1.000
_cell.length_b   1.000
_cell.length_c   1.000
_cell.angle_alpha   90.00
_cell.angle_beta   90.00
_cell.angle_gamma   90.00
#
_symmetry.space_group_name_H-M   'P 1'
#
loop_
_entity.id
_entity.type
_entity.pdbx_description
1 polymer ?
#
loop_
_entity_poly.entity_id
_entity_poly.type
_entity_poly.pdbx_seq_one_letter_code
_entity_poly.pdbx_strand_id
1 'polypeptide(L)'
;MSKRLLLPLLLLTAASLLYGEEAPALLVKGPLRLRGIDLLAPNMLAAYEGFYRYKEEEIRVIFTREPLRRSGDWLPFPCGKLQLFKLPDEWERIFYYSNNRDISLLFVFSPDFGLWCDFIGIFVERFSFLVGFSLHEVDVPFPAVLELAAQ
;
A
#
# COMPACT_ATOMS: atom_id res chain seq x y z
N MET A 1 5.08 36.24 43.93
CA MET A 1 4.29 35.11 43.39
C MET A 1 4.26 35.21 41.87
N SER A 2 5.14 34.46 41.19
CA SER A 2 5.42 34.61 39.75
C SER A 2 4.43 33.81 38.90
N LYS A 3 3.49 34.49 38.23
CA LYS A 3 2.50 33.92 37.31
C LYS A 3 3.06 33.55 35.92
N ARG A 4 4.38 33.57 35.71
CA ARG A 4 5.00 33.44 34.37
C ARG A 4 5.45 32.03 33.98
N LEU A 5 5.36 31.03 34.86
CA LEU A 5 5.82 29.66 34.57
C LEU A 5 4.75 28.70 34.00
N LEU A 6 3.48 29.11 33.88
CA LEU A 6 2.40 28.22 33.44
C LEU A 6 2.28 28.08 31.91
N LEU A 7 2.75 29.07 31.14
CA LEU A 7 2.63 29.08 29.68
C LEU A 7 3.45 28.00 28.95
N PRO A 8 4.74 27.73 29.29
CA PRO A 8 5.53 26.73 28.57
C PRO A 8 5.07 25.29 28.86
N LEU A 9 4.47 25.05 30.03
CA LEU A 9 3.98 23.72 30.42
C LEU A 9 2.72 23.31 29.62
N LEU A 10 1.85 24.29 29.32
CA LEU A 10 0.65 24.10 28.49
C LEU A 10 0.99 23.83 27.00
N LEU A 11 2.06 24.45 26.49
CA LEU A 11 2.55 24.22 25.13
C LEU A 11 3.18 22.83 24.95
N LEU A 12 3.88 22.31 25.96
CA LEU A 12 4.45 20.95 25.90
C LEU A 12 3.37 19.87 25.86
N THR A 13 2.29 20.01 26.63
CA THR A 13 1.18 19.02 26.64
C THR A 13 0.37 19.01 25.36
N ALA A 14 0.24 20.16 24.68
CA ALA A 14 -0.46 20.24 23.40
C ALA A 14 0.33 19.55 22.26
N ALA A 15 1.65 19.57 22.32
CA ALA A 15 2.50 18.91 21.33
C ALA A 15 2.43 17.37 21.45
N SER A 16 2.27 16.82 22.65
CA SER A 16 2.17 15.38 22.88
C SER A 16 0.86 14.78 22.36
N LEU A 17 -0.24 15.54 22.39
CA LEU A 17 -1.55 15.10 21.86
C LEU A 17 -1.58 15.06 20.33
N LEU A 18 -0.66 15.76 19.66
CA LEU A 18 -0.52 15.75 18.20
C LEU A 18 0.44 14.67 17.69
N TYR A 19 1.19 14.02 18.59
CA TYR A 19 1.98 12.84 18.23
C TYR A 19 1.04 11.63 18.16
N GLY A 20 0.34 11.51 17.04
CA GLY A 20 -0.40 10.31 16.71
C GLY A 20 0.55 9.12 16.82
N GLU A 21 0.21 8.15 17.65
CA GLU A 21 1.00 6.94 17.83
C GLU A 21 1.07 6.20 16.49
N GLU A 22 2.21 6.30 15.80
CA GLU A 22 2.50 5.58 14.55
C GLU A 22 2.71 4.09 14.89
N ALA A 23 1.60 3.37 15.11
CA ALA A 23 1.64 1.93 15.29
C ALA A 23 1.86 1.22 13.93
N PRO A 24 2.66 0.14 13.87
CA PRO A 24 2.74 -0.66 12.64
C PRO A 24 1.43 -1.41 12.39
N ALA A 25 1.14 -1.70 11.12
CA ALA A 25 0.09 -2.66 10.77
C ALA A 25 0.50 -4.07 11.23
N LEU A 26 -0.42 -4.80 11.86
CA LEU A 26 -0.14 -6.13 12.42
C LEU A 26 -0.71 -7.22 11.51
N LEU A 27 0.10 -8.24 11.19
CA LEU A 27 -0.39 -9.43 10.48
C LEU A 27 -1.39 -10.18 11.38
N VAL A 28 -2.63 -10.29 10.94
CA VAL A 28 -3.71 -10.99 11.66
C VAL A 28 -4.01 -12.38 11.11
N LYS A 29 -3.75 -12.61 9.81
CA LYS A 29 -4.02 -13.90 9.15
C LYS A 29 -3.09 -14.10 7.93
N GLY A 30 -2.62 -15.33 7.72
CA GLY A 30 -1.76 -15.70 6.59
C GLY A 30 -0.28 -15.94 6.98
N PRO A 31 0.59 -16.24 6.00
CA PRO A 31 0.30 -16.30 4.56
C PRO A 31 -0.56 -17.51 4.16
N LEU A 32 -1.59 -17.31 3.35
CA LEU A 32 -2.44 -18.36 2.78
C LEU A 32 -2.19 -18.50 1.28
N ARG A 33 -2.06 -19.73 0.78
CA ARG A 33 -1.81 -19.97 -0.64
C ARG A 33 -3.07 -19.70 -1.46
N LEU A 34 -2.93 -18.93 -2.54
CA LEU A 34 -3.95 -18.67 -3.54
C LEU A 34 -3.70 -19.49 -4.82
N ARG A 35 -4.77 -19.76 -5.57
CA ARG A 35 -4.69 -20.41 -6.89
C ARG A 35 -4.55 -19.42 -8.05
N GLY A 36 -4.77 -18.14 -7.78
CA GLY A 36 -4.72 -17.03 -8.72
C GLY A 36 -5.12 -15.74 -8.04
N ILE A 37 -5.08 -14.64 -8.78
CA ILE A 37 -5.50 -13.30 -8.32
C ILE A 37 -6.73 -12.92 -9.12
N ASP A 38 -7.91 -12.84 -8.48
CA ASP A 38 -9.20 -12.65 -9.15
C ASP A 38 -9.32 -11.33 -9.93
N LEU A 39 -8.55 -10.30 -9.52
CA LEU A 39 -8.46 -8.99 -10.19
C LEU A 39 -7.72 -9.04 -11.53
N LEU A 40 -7.01 -10.12 -11.79
CA LEU A 40 -6.25 -10.33 -13.00
C LEU A 40 -6.95 -11.42 -13.81
N ALA A 41 -6.92 -11.29 -15.14
CA ALA A 41 -7.40 -12.35 -16.03
C ALA A 41 -6.81 -13.70 -15.60
N PRO A 42 -7.51 -14.84 -15.84
CA PRO A 42 -7.14 -16.15 -15.32
C PRO A 42 -5.64 -16.40 -15.45
N ASN A 43 -4.93 -16.36 -14.32
CA ASN A 43 -3.49 -16.50 -14.25
C ASN A 43 -3.13 -17.65 -13.31
N MET A 44 -2.08 -18.39 -13.65
CA MET A 44 -1.54 -19.46 -12.82
C MET A 44 -0.44 -18.96 -11.88
N LEU A 45 -0.45 -17.67 -11.51
CA LEU A 45 0.60 -17.11 -10.68
C LEU A 45 0.50 -17.69 -9.27
N ALA A 46 1.61 -18.25 -8.79
CA ALA A 46 1.72 -18.68 -7.40
C ALA A 46 1.68 -17.44 -6.50
N ALA A 47 0.61 -17.32 -5.73
CA ALA A 47 0.37 -16.19 -4.85
C ALA A 47 0.09 -16.64 -3.41
N TYR A 48 0.39 -15.75 -2.47
CA TYR A 48 0.06 -15.88 -1.07
C TYR A 48 -0.65 -14.63 -0.60
N GLU A 49 -1.67 -14.74 0.25
CA GLU A 49 -2.30 -13.57 0.86
C GLU A 49 -2.01 -13.49 2.36
N GLY A 50 -1.80 -12.27 2.84
CA GLY A 50 -1.78 -11.92 4.24
C GLY A 50 -2.78 -10.80 4.51
N PHE A 51 -3.44 -10.85 5.65
CA PHE A 51 -4.35 -9.82 6.13
C PHE A 51 -3.68 -9.10 7.29
N TYR A 52 -3.58 -7.79 7.18
CA TYR A 52 -2.98 -6.92 8.18
C TYR A 52 -4.06 -6.01 8.75
N ARG A 53 -3.93 -5.64 10.01
CA ARG A 53 -4.82 -4.70 10.66
C ARG A 53 -4.06 -3.47 11.12
N TYR A 54 -4.58 -2.30 10.77
CA TYR A 54 -4.11 -1.01 11.28
C TYR A 54 -5.31 -0.23 11.80
N LYS A 55 -5.39 -0.06 13.12
CA LYS A 55 -6.58 0.47 13.80
C LYS A 55 -7.82 -0.39 13.45
N GLU A 56 -8.85 0.20 12.87
CA GLU A 56 -10.09 -0.45 12.46
C GLU A 56 -10.06 -0.93 11.00
N GLU A 57 -8.99 -0.62 10.26
CA GLU A 57 -8.86 -0.97 8.84
C GLU A 57 -8.16 -2.32 8.67
N GLU A 58 -8.70 -3.12 7.75
CA GLU A 58 -8.05 -4.32 7.24
C GLU A 58 -7.37 -4.03 5.90
N ILE A 59 -6.16 -4.52 5.76
CA ILE A 59 -5.34 -4.40 4.56
C ILE A 59 -5.02 -5.82 4.11
N ARG A 60 -5.51 -6.20 2.93
CA ARG A 60 -5.13 -7.47 2.30
C ARG A 60 -3.94 -7.22 1.40
N VAL A 61 -2.89 -8.01 1.59
CA VAL A 61 -1.67 -7.97 0.78
C VAL A 61 -1.52 -9.31 0.10
N ILE A 62 -1.54 -9.31 -1.22
CA ILE A 62 -1.23 -10.49 -2.03
C ILE A 62 0.21 -10.40 -2.47
N PHE A 63 0.97 -11.45 -2.22
CA PHE A 63 2.35 -11.58 -2.58
C PHE A 63 2.53 -12.55 -3.74
N THR A 64 3.37 -12.20 -4.71
CA THR A 64 3.80 -13.09 -5.78
C THR A 64 5.32 -13.22 -5.79
N ARG A 65 5.81 -14.30 -6.39
CA ARG A 65 7.25 -14.48 -6.67
C ARG A 65 7.68 -13.77 -7.95
N GLU A 66 6.75 -13.62 -8.88
CA GLU A 66 6.98 -13.04 -10.19
C GLU A 66 6.26 -11.69 -10.28
N PRO A 67 6.87 -10.69 -10.96
CA PRO A 67 6.23 -9.41 -11.23
C PRO A 67 4.86 -9.58 -11.92
N LEU A 68 3.89 -8.76 -11.53
CA LEU A 68 2.62 -8.69 -12.23
C LEU A 68 2.82 -8.09 -13.62
N ARG A 69 2.37 -8.81 -14.64
CA ARG A 69 2.33 -8.27 -15.99
C ARG A 69 1.01 -7.55 -16.22
N ARG A 70 1.08 -6.28 -16.58
CA ARG A 70 -0.07 -5.50 -17.04
C ARG A 70 -0.65 -6.15 -18.31
N SER A 71 -1.92 -6.54 -18.28
CA SER A 71 -2.65 -7.08 -19.43
C SER A 71 -3.60 -6.04 -20.02
N GLY A 72 -3.59 -5.85 -21.32
CA GLY A 72 -4.58 -5.01 -22.03
C GLY A 72 -4.30 -3.49 -21.99
N ASP A 73 -5.35 -2.72 -22.28
CA ASP A 73 -5.29 -1.29 -22.62
C ASP A 73 -5.42 -0.37 -21.39
N TRP A 74 -4.50 -0.49 -20.44
CA TRP A 74 -4.51 0.40 -19.28
C TRP A 74 -4.07 1.81 -19.69
N LEU A 75 -4.88 2.79 -19.31
CA LEU A 75 -4.67 4.19 -19.62
C LEU A 75 -3.76 4.86 -18.58
N PRO A 76 -2.81 5.71 -19.01
CA PRO A 76 -2.00 6.52 -18.11
C PRO A 76 -2.89 7.38 -17.20
N PHE A 77 -2.57 7.40 -15.91
CA PHE A 77 -3.25 8.20 -14.90
C PHE A 77 -2.25 8.91 -13.98
N PRO A 78 -2.25 10.25 -13.89
CA PRO A 78 -1.31 10.98 -13.05
C PRO A 78 -1.68 10.88 -11.56
N CYS A 79 -0.66 10.71 -10.70
CA CYS A 79 -0.80 10.79 -9.24
C CYS A 79 0.46 11.42 -8.63
N GLY A 80 0.39 12.72 -8.33
CA GLY A 80 1.55 13.48 -7.85
C GLY A 80 2.72 13.40 -8.82
N LYS A 81 3.86 12.85 -8.36
CA LYS A 81 5.06 12.60 -9.18
C LYS A 81 5.05 11.24 -9.89
N LEU A 82 4.06 10.39 -9.61
CA LEU A 82 3.96 9.05 -10.15
C LEU A 82 3.07 9.03 -11.40
N GLN A 83 3.49 8.24 -12.37
CA GLN A 83 2.66 7.83 -13.50
C GLN A 83 2.05 6.48 -13.15
N LEU A 84 0.74 6.44 -12.91
CA LEU A 84 -0.03 5.22 -12.71
C LEU A 84 -0.71 4.80 -14.01
N PHE A 85 -1.33 3.64 -13.99
CA PHE A 85 -2.18 3.14 -15.05
C PHE A 85 -3.51 2.66 -14.45
N LYS A 86 -4.62 2.85 -15.17
CA LYS A 86 -5.96 2.38 -14.77
C LYS A 86 -6.70 1.75 -15.95
N LEU A 87 -7.71 0.92 -15.67
CA LEU A 87 -8.59 0.40 -16.73
C LEU A 87 -9.55 1.50 -17.26
N PRO A 88 -9.98 1.42 -18.54
CA PRO A 88 -10.84 2.43 -19.15
C PRO A 88 -12.20 2.61 -18.49
N ASP A 89 -12.85 1.54 -18.00
CA ASP A 89 -14.21 1.57 -17.45
C ASP A 89 -14.42 0.55 -16.28
N GLU A 90 -15.27 0.94 -15.33
CA GLU A 90 -15.94 0.15 -14.25
C GLU A 90 -15.19 -0.34 -13.00
N TRP A 91 -13.87 -0.15 -12.85
CA TRP A 91 -13.18 -0.52 -11.60
C TRP A 91 -12.80 0.73 -10.81
N GLU A 92 -13.67 1.11 -9.87
CA GLU A 92 -13.43 2.26 -9.01
C GLU A 92 -12.16 2.03 -8.17
N ARG A 93 -11.16 2.89 -8.38
CA ARG A 93 -9.89 2.96 -7.63
C ARG A 93 -8.99 1.73 -7.67
N ILE A 94 -8.86 1.11 -8.85
CA ILE A 94 -7.76 0.20 -9.15
C ILE A 94 -6.65 0.91 -9.91
N PHE A 95 -5.43 0.84 -9.40
CA PHE A 95 -4.27 1.49 -9.97
C PHE A 95 -3.08 0.54 -10.07
N TYR A 96 -2.43 0.54 -11.23
CA TYR A 96 -1.20 -0.18 -11.46
C TYR A 96 -0.02 0.80 -11.50
N TYR A 97 1.03 0.48 -10.75
CA TYR A 97 2.32 1.15 -10.78
C TYR A 97 3.38 0.19 -11.30
N SER A 98 4.26 0.70 -12.17
CA SER A 98 5.48 0.01 -12.54
C SER A 98 6.63 0.96 -12.79
N ASN A 99 7.86 0.48 -12.61
CA ASN A 99 9.06 1.23 -12.96
C ASN A 99 10.08 0.37 -13.74
N ASN A 100 11.24 0.96 -14.01
CA ASN A 100 12.34 0.34 -14.76
C ASN A 100 13.20 -0.64 -13.93
N ARG A 101 12.83 -0.93 -12.69
CA ARG A 101 13.49 -1.88 -11.78
C ARG A 101 12.60 -3.11 -11.53
N ASP A 102 11.73 -3.43 -12.48
CA ASP A 102 10.78 -4.54 -12.42
C ASP A 102 9.82 -4.54 -11.21
N ILE A 103 9.69 -3.42 -10.50
CA ILE A 103 8.64 -3.24 -9.50
C ILE A 103 7.32 -3.11 -10.24
N SER A 104 6.36 -3.96 -9.86
CA SER A 104 4.99 -3.94 -10.36
C SER A 104 4.05 -4.10 -9.16
N LEU A 105 3.19 -3.09 -8.96
CA LEU A 105 2.28 -3.02 -7.82
C LEU A 105 0.87 -2.73 -8.32
N LEU A 106 -0.11 -3.47 -7.82
CA LEU A 106 -1.51 -3.19 -8.00
C LEU A 106 -2.08 -2.67 -6.67
N PHE A 107 -2.82 -1.58 -6.73
CA PHE A 107 -3.50 -1.01 -5.59
C PHE A 107 -5.00 -1.02 -5.85
N VAL A 108 -5.76 -1.46 -4.85
CA VAL A 108 -7.22 -1.48 -4.85
C VAL A 108 -7.70 -0.77 -3.60
N PHE A 109 -8.56 0.22 -3.78
CA PHE A 109 -9.11 0.98 -2.66
C PHE A 109 -10.62 0.97 -2.69
N SER A 110 -11.25 1.01 -1.52
CA SER A 110 -12.65 1.41 -1.42
C SER A 110 -12.90 2.76 -2.13
N PRO A 111 -14.02 2.91 -2.87
CA PRO A 111 -14.42 4.17 -3.50
C PRO A 111 -14.46 5.39 -2.57
N ASP A 112 -14.57 5.18 -1.26
CA ASP A 112 -14.64 6.26 -0.26
C ASP A 112 -13.24 6.68 0.26
N PHE A 113 -12.17 5.95 -0.07
CA PHE A 113 -10.84 6.22 0.46
C PHE A 113 -10.15 7.42 -0.23
N GLY A 114 -10.47 8.63 0.21
CA GLY A 114 -10.02 9.90 -0.39
C GLY A 114 -8.50 10.10 -0.52
N LEU A 115 -7.68 9.43 0.30
CA LEU A 115 -6.23 9.62 0.39
C LEU A 115 -5.40 8.62 -0.45
N TRP A 116 -6.03 7.90 -1.37
CA TRP A 116 -5.39 6.87 -2.21
C TRP A 116 -4.10 7.34 -2.89
N CYS A 117 -4.07 8.54 -3.49
CA CYS A 117 -2.90 8.99 -4.23
C CYS A 117 -1.69 9.25 -3.32
N ASP A 118 -1.93 9.90 -2.18
CA ASP A 118 -0.89 10.16 -1.18
C ASP A 118 -0.38 8.85 -0.58
N PHE A 119 -1.29 7.90 -0.32
CA PHE A 119 -0.93 6.57 0.15
C PHE A 119 -0.01 5.86 -0.85
N ILE A 120 -0.39 5.80 -2.14
CA ILE A 120 0.44 5.19 -3.19
C ILE A 120 1.81 5.87 -3.24
N GLY A 121 1.85 7.21 -3.20
CA GLY A 121 3.08 7.98 -3.21
C GLY A 121 4.05 7.58 -2.10
N ILE A 122 3.57 7.61 -0.86
CA ILE A 122 4.35 7.26 0.33
C ILE A 122 4.74 5.77 0.31
N PHE A 123 3.82 4.90 -0.10
CA PHE A 123 4.07 3.46 -0.17
C PHE A 123 5.18 3.16 -1.18
N VAL A 124 5.06 3.66 -2.41
CA VAL A 124 6.04 3.42 -3.48
C VAL A 124 7.41 3.95 -3.10
N GLU A 125 7.49 5.13 -2.47
CA GLU A 125 8.76 5.69 -2.00
C GLU A 125 9.44 4.76 -0.97
N ARG A 126 8.71 4.38 0.08
CA ARG A 126 9.23 3.51 1.15
C ARG A 126 9.54 2.10 0.63
N PHE A 127 8.67 1.55 -0.21
CA PHE A 127 8.84 0.23 -0.79
C PHE A 127 10.07 0.19 -1.70
N SER A 128 10.24 1.19 -2.58
CA SER A 128 11.40 1.28 -3.48
C SER A 128 12.71 1.42 -2.71
N PHE A 129 12.69 2.12 -1.58
CA PHE A 129 13.83 2.19 -0.67
C PHE A 129 14.14 0.80 -0.09
N LEU A 130 13.15 0.11 0.49
CA LEU A 130 13.32 -1.19 1.15
C LEU A 130 13.78 -2.29 0.18
N VAL A 131 13.19 -2.37 -1.01
CA VAL A 131 13.59 -3.35 -2.03
C VAL A 131 15.04 -3.17 -2.44
N GLY A 132 15.56 -1.93 -2.44
CA GLY A 132 16.97 -1.65 -2.73
C GLY A 132 17.97 -2.28 -1.75
N PHE A 133 17.52 -2.76 -0.58
CA PHE A 133 18.35 -3.46 0.40
C PHE A 133 18.19 -4.99 0.38
N SER A 134 17.27 -5.54 -0.42
CA SER A 134 17.09 -6.98 -0.52
C SER A 134 18.22 -7.60 -1.35
N LEU A 135 19.09 -8.38 -0.70
CA LEU A 135 20.25 -9.02 -1.33
C LEU A 135 19.88 -10.23 -2.21
N HIS A 136 18.68 -10.79 -2.04
CA HIS A 136 18.18 -11.96 -2.77
C HIS A 136 16.78 -11.66 -3.32
N GLU A 137 16.70 -11.19 -4.57
CA GLU A 137 15.44 -10.87 -5.26
C GLU A 137 14.46 -12.05 -5.30
N VAL A 138 14.95 -13.29 -5.19
CA VAL A 138 14.16 -14.51 -5.39
C VAL A 138 13.45 -14.98 -4.11
N ASP A 139 13.88 -14.52 -2.93
CA ASP A 139 13.43 -15.07 -1.65
C ASP A 139 12.39 -14.21 -0.92
N VAL A 140 12.21 -12.95 -1.32
CA VAL A 140 11.29 -12.03 -0.65
C VAL A 140 9.96 -11.97 -1.40
N PRO A 141 8.82 -12.28 -0.74
CA PRO A 141 7.52 -12.11 -1.34
C PRO A 141 7.30 -10.64 -1.73
N PHE A 142 7.15 -10.35 -3.03
CA PHE A 142 6.82 -9.01 -3.50
C PHE A 142 5.33 -8.78 -3.30
N PRO A 143 4.90 -7.70 -2.62
CA PRO A 143 3.50 -7.33 -2.67
C PRO A 143 3.15 -7.09 -4.13
N ALA A 144 2.22 -7.86 -4.63
CA ALA A 144 1.68 -7.78 -5.97
C ALA A 144 0.41 -6.94 -5.96
N VAL A 145 -0.44 -7.15 -4.95
CA VAL A 145 -1.69 -6.43 -4.76
C VAL A 145 -1.78 -5.92 -3.33
N LEU A 146 -2.16 -4.67 -3.17
CA LEU A 146 -2.56 -4.07 -1.91
C LEU A 146 -4.02 -3.65 -2.00
N GLU A 147 -4.86 -4.23 -1.15
CA GLU A 147 -6.29 -3.92 -1.07
C GLU A 147 -6.58 -3.29 0.30
N LEU A 148 -7.08 -2.05 0.30
CA LEU A 148 -7.44 -1.30 1.50
C LEU A 148 -8.97 -1.19 1.61
N ALA A 149 -9.48 -1.53 2.79
CA ALA A 149 -10.92 -1.62 3.07
C ALA A 149 -11.64 -2.62 2.15
N ALA A 150 -11.07 -3.82 2.03
CA ALA A 150 -11.73 -4.94 1.35
C ALA A 150 -13.03 -5.29 2.11
N GLN A 151 -14.17 -5.21 1.42
CA GLN A 151 -15.48 -5.64 1.94
C GLN A 151 -15.65 -7.14 1.80
#